data_AF-A0A522QQN6-F1
#
_entry.id   AF-A0A522QQN6-F1
#
_cell.length_a   1.000
_cell.length_b   1.000
_cell.length_c   1.000
_cell.angle_alpha   90.00
_cell.angle_beta   90.00
_cell.angle_gamma   90.00
#
_symmetry.space_group_name_H-M   'P 1'
#
loop_
_entity.id
_entity.type
_entity.pdbx_description
1 polymer ?
#
loop_
_entity_poly.entity_id
_entity_poly.type
_entity_poly.pdbx_seq_one_letter_code
_entity_poly.pdbx_strand_id
1 'polypeptide(L)'
;RPLGANQAVQHRLADAKVELSAAEELAAEAWATDTSFAAAAAKGMASKALNTVAAHGQQVLGGIGYTWEHSWRHPLRRGMFLSVLLGSADECDTEIGGALIRSGIIRLGSLTGGPA
;
A
#
# COMPACT_ATOMS: atom_id res chain seq x y z
N ARG A 1 5.81 -31.84 5.30
CA ARG A 1 6.65 -30.67 5.67
C ARG A 1 5.73 -29.46 5.81
N PRO A 2 5.86 -28.62 6.86
CA PRO A 2 5.00 -27.43 7.00
C PRO A 2 5.25 -26.44 5.85
N LEU A 3 4.19 -25.78 5.37
CA LEU A 3 4.24 -24.83 4.26
C LEU A 3 5.20 -23.66 4.55
N GLY A 4 5.20 -23.19 5.80
CA GLY A 4 6.05 -22.09 6.26
C GLY A 4 7.55 -22.40 6.30
N ALA A 5 7.99 -23.64 6.03
CA ALA A 5 9.41 -23.97 5.84
C ALA A 5 9.90 -23.73 4.41
N ASN A 6 9.02 -23.31 3.49
CA ASN A 6 9.38 -22.93 2.13
C ASN A 6 9.86 -21.48 2.08
N GLN A 7 11.11 -21.25 1.72
CA GLN A 7 11.70 -19.90 1.62
C GLN A 7 10.91 -18.99 0.68
N ALA A 8 10.36 -19.49 -0.42
CA ALA A 8 9.55 -18.68 -1.32
C ALA A 8 8.25 -18.18 -0.65
N VAL A 9 7.66 -18.98 0.25
CA VAL A 9 6.50 -18.56 1.04
C VAL A 9 6.93 -17.55 2.12
N GLN A 10 8.03 -17.81 2.81
CA GLN A 10 8.57 -16.91 3.83
C GLN A 10 8.88 -15.53 3.26
N HIS A 11 9.55 -15.46 2.11
CA HIS A 11 9.93 -14.21 1.47
C HIS A 11 8.70 -13.37 1.12
N ARG A 12 7.71 -13.97 0.44
CA ARG A 12 6.44 -13.27 0.11
C ARG A 12 5.69 -12.75 1.33
N LEU A 13 5.65 -13.54 2.40
CA LEU A 13 4.99 -13.12 3.64
C LEU A 13 5.78 -12.04 4.38
N ALA A 14 7.12 -12.07 4.28
CA ALA A 14 7.98 -11.01 4.81
C ALA A 14 7.76 -9.70 4.05
N ASP A 15 7.75 -9.73 2.71
CA ASP A 15 7.48 -8.55 1.87
C ASP A 15 6.10 -7.95 2.18
N ALA A 16 5.07 -8.80 2.27
CA ALA A 16 3.73 -8.36 2.66
C ALA A 16 3.69 -7.73 4.06
N LYS A 17 4.47 -8.26 5.01
CA LYS A 17 4.53 -7.70 6.37
C LYS A 17 5.27 -6.36 6.40
N VAL A 18 6.33 -6.19 5.61
CA VAL A 18 7.05 -4.92 5.50
C VAL A 18 6.12 -3.81 5.00
N GLU A 19 5.41 -4.06 3.91
CA GLU A 19 4.44 -3.11 3.36
C GLU A 19 3.32 -2.78 4.34
N LEU A 20 2.77 -3.79 5.02
CA LEU A 20 1.74 -3.58 6.04
C LEU A 20 2.25 -2.71 7.20
N SER A 21 3.46 -2.99 7.70
CA SER A 21 4.04 -2.19 8.78
C SER A 21 4.34 -0.75 8.37
N ALA A 22 4.79 -0.52 7.14
CA ALA A 22 4.93 0.85 6.61
C ALA A 22 3.59 1.60 6.58
N ALA A 23 2.51 0.92 6.17
CA ALA A 23 1.16 1.50 6.18
C ALA A 23 0.65 1.79 7.60
N GLU A 24 0.90 0.90 8.56
CA GLU A 24 0.54 1.07 9.98
C GLU A 24 1.23 2.30 10.58
N GLU A 25 2.53 2.45 10.37
CA GLU A 25 3.31 3.60 10.86
C GLU A 25 2.85 4.92 10.22
N LEU A 26 2.62 4.95 8.91
CA LEU A 26 2.12 6.16 8.25
C LEU A 26 0.71 6.52 8.71
N ALA A 27 -0.15 5.55 9.00
CA ALA A 27 -1.48 5.80 9.56
C ALA A 27 -1.39 6.41 10.97
N ALA A 28 -0.46 5.93 11.81
CA ALA A 28 -0.21 6.50 13.12
C ALA A 28 0.32 7.94 13.01
N GLU A 29 1.27 8.19 12.11
CA GLU A 29 1.81 9.53 11.86
C GLU A 29 0.74 10.49 11.31
N ALA A 30 -0.11 10.03 10.39
CA ALA A 30 -1.22 10.82 9.88
C ALA A 30 -2.22 11.20 10.97
N TRP A 31 -2.49 10.28 11.90
CA TRP A 31 -3.32 10.57 13.07
C TRP A 31 -2.69 11.59 14.00
N ALA A 32 -1.37 11.52 14.22
CA ALA A 32 -0.65 12.43 15.10
C ALA A 32 -0.51 13.85 14.50
N THR A 33 -0.30 13.95 13.19
CA THR A 33 -0.06 15.23 12.51
C THR A 33 -1.32 15.91 12.01
N ASP A 34 -2.38 15.15 11.72
CA ASP A 34 -3.69 15.64 11.23
C ASP A 34 -3.57 16.59 10.02
N THR A 35 -2.72 16.22 9.06
CA THR A 35 -2.55 16.98 7.80
C THR A 35 -3.11 16.20 6.61
N SER A 36 -3.63 16.90 5.61
CA SER A 36 -4.10 16.25 4.37
C SER A 36 -2.98 15.50 3.66
N PHE A 37 -1.74 16.02 3.71
CA PHE A 37 -0.56 15.36 3.16
C PHE A 37 -0.29 14.01 3.82
N ALA A 38 -0.25 13.97 5.16
CA ALA A 38 -0.01 12.73 5.88
C ALA A 38 -1.17 11.74 5.71
N ALA A 39 -2.42 12.23 5.70
CA ALA A 39 -3.60 11.41 5.42
C ALA A 39 -3.54 10.77 4.01
N ALA A 40 -3.19 11.54 2.98
CA ALA A 40 -3.00 11.02 1.62
C ALA A 40 -1.86 10.00 1.54
N ALA A 41 -0.72 10.26 2.20
CA ALA A 41 0.40 9.33 2.27
C ALA A 41 0.03 7.99 2.94
N ALA A 42 -0.64 8.04 4.09
CA ALA A 42 -1.13 6.87 4.80
C ALA A 42 -2.14 6.08 3.95
N LYS A 43 -3.09 6.78 3.33
CA LYS A 43 -4.12 6.18 2.47
C LYS A 43 -3.53 5.48 1.25
N GLY A 44 -2.60 6.14 0.56
CA GLY A 44 -1.89 5.59 -0.59
C GLY A 44 -1.08 4.36 -0.20
N MET A 45 -0.32 4.44 0.89
CA MET A 45 0.48 3.31 1.38
C MET A 45 -0.39 2.12 1.81
N ALA A 46 -1.48 2.34 2.54
CA ALA A 46 -2.39 1.27 2.94
C ALA A 46 -3.00 0.55 1.73
N SER A 47 -3.29 1.29 0.65
CA SER A 47 -3.81 0.71 -0.60
C SER A 47 -2.75 -0.11 -1.33
N LYS A 48 -1.50 0.36 -1.37
CA LYS A 48 -0.36 -0.38 -1.94
C LYS A 48 -0.07 -1.65 -1.13
N ALA A 49 -0.04 -1.55 0.20
CA ALA A 49 0.15 -2.69 1.09
C ALA A 49 -0.94 -3.75 0.92
N LEU A 50 -2.21 -3.33 0.77
CA LEU A 50 -3.31 -4.25 0.46
C LEU A 50 -3.04 -5.02 -0.83
N ASN A 51 -2.59 -4.37 -1.90
CA ASN A 51 -2.32 -5.04 -3.17
C ASN A 51 -1.24 -6.12 -3.01
N THR A 52 -0.16 -5.82 -2.29
CA THR A 52 0.90 -6.78 -1.99
C THR A 52 0.39 -7.95 -1.14
N VAL A 53 -0.32 -7.66 -0.06
CA VAL A 53 -0.93 -8.67 0.82
C VAL A 53 -1.92 -9.55 0.04
N ALA A 54 -2.75 -8.95 -0.82
CA ALA A 54 -3.71 -9.66 -1.66
C ALA A 54 -3.01 -10.65 -2.60
N ALA A 55 -2.03 -10.16 -3.36
CA ALA A 55 -1.30 -10.96 -4.34
C ALA A 55 -0.55 -12.13 -3.68
N HIS A 56 0.22 -11.85 -2.62
CA HIS A 56 0.99 -12.87 -1.92
C HIS A 56 0.10 -13.84 -1.14
N GLY A 57 -0.93 -13.32 -0.45
CA GLY A 57 -1.89 -14.13 0.31
C GLY A 57 -2.64 -15.11 -0.59
N GLN A 58 -3.13 -14.66 -1.74
CA GLN A 58 -3.77 -15.54 -2.73
C GLN A 58 -2.83 -16.63 -3.23
N GLN A 59 -1.57 -16.29 -3.52
CA GLN A 59 -0.60 -17.25 -4.03
C GLN A 59 -0.19 -18.29 -2.98
N VAL A 60 -0.12 -17.90 -1.70
CA VAL A 60 0.19 -18.81 -0.59
C VAL A 60 -0.99 -19.74 -0.28
N LEU A 61 -2.22 -19.21 -0.31
CA LEU A 61 -3.43 -20.00 -0.06
C LEU A 61 -3.76 -20.95 -1.23
N GLY A 62 -3.35 -20.62 -2.46
CA GLY A 62 -3.67 -21.42 -3.64
C GLY A 62 -5.19 -21.48 -3.88
N GLY A 63 -5.71 -22.66 -4.24
CA GLY A 63 -7.12 -22.84 -4.60
C GLY A 63 -8.10 -22.38 -3.51
N ILE A 64 -7.79 -22.60 -2.23
CA ILE A 64 -8.67 -22.21 -1.12
C ILE A 64 -8.76 -20.68 -0.95
N GLY A 65 -7.76 -19.94 -1.44
CA GLY A 65 -7.79 -18.47 -1.49
C GLY A 65 -8.86 -17.92 -2.44
N TYR A 66 -9.39 -18.75 -3.33
CA TYR A 66 -10.46 -18.41 -4.29
C TYR A 66 -11.84 -18.92 -3.88
N THR A 67 -11.99 -19.61 -2.74
CA THR A 67 -13.30 -20.10 -2.25
C THR A 67 -13.84 -19.24 -1.10
N TRP A 68 -15.15 -19.31 -0.78
CA TRP A 68 -15.72 -18.60 0.39
C TRP A 68 -15.50 -19.35 1.71
N GLU A 69 -14.86 -20.51 1.66
CA GLU A 69 -14.67 -21.37 2.83
C GLU A 69 -13.56 -20.85 3.75
N HIS A 70 -12.63 -20.06 3.21
CA HIS A 70 -11.54 -19.47 3.99
C HIS A 70 -11.88 -18.06 4.46
N SER A 71 -11.64 -17.78 5.75
CA SER A 71 -11.94 -16.50 6.41
C SER A 71 -11.23 -15.29 5.78
N TRP A 72 -10.13 -15.53 5.05
CA TRP A 72 -9.36 -14.54 4.27
C TRP A 72 -10.20 -13.64 3.37
N ARG A 73 -11.28 -14.15 2.78
CA ARG A 73 -11.92 -13.45 1.67
C ARG A 73 -12.78 -12.26 2.08
N HIS A 74 -13.33 -12.26 3.30
CA HIS A 74 -14.07 -11.12 3.85
C HIS A 74 -13.19 -9.86 4.05
N PRO A 75 -12.07 -9.91 4.79
CA PRO A 75 -11.20 -8.75 4.96
C PRO A 75 -10.57 -8.32 3.64
N LEU A 76 -10.20 -9.26 2.74
CA LEU A 76 -9.69 -8.92 1.41
C LEU A 76 -10.71 -8.09 0.61
N ARG A 77 -11.97 -8.55 0.53
CA ARG A 77 -13.02 -7.82 -0.19
C ARG A 77 -13.26 -6.44 0.40
N ARG A 78 -13.33 -6.35 1.72
CA ARG A 78 -13.48 -5.05 2.42
C ARG A 78 -12.30 -4.13 2.11
N GLY A 79 -11.07 -4.65 2.15
CA GLY A 79 -9.87 -3.92 1.77
C GLY A 79 -9.97 -3.37 0.35
N MET A 80 -10.33 -4.21 -0.63
CA MET A 80 -10.44 -3.79 -2.04
C MET A 80 -11.50 -2.69 -2.26
N PHE A 81 -12.59 -2.71 -1.49
CA PHE A 81 -13.55 -1.62 -1.51
C PHE A 81 -12.97 -0.35 -0.88
N LEU A 82 -12.29 -0.49 0.26
CA LEU A 82 -11.67 0.63 0.95
C LEU A 82 -10.50 1.23 0.16
N SER A 83 -9.79 0.48 -0.68
CA SER A 83 -8.64 0.99 -1.44
C SER A 83 -9.01 1.99 -2.53
N VAL A 84 -10.29 2.09 -2.90
CA VAL A 84 -10.80 3.09 -3.85
C VAL A 84 -11.70 4.14 -3.18
N LEU A 85 -12.24 3.82 -2.01
CA LEU A 85 -13.06 4.76 -1.24
C LEU A 85 -12.19 5.89 -0.70
N LEU A 86 -12.57 7.16 -0.92
CA LEU A 86 -11.80 8.35 -0.54
C LEU A 86 -10.44 8.46 -1.24
N GLY A 87 -10.35 8.00 -2.49
CA GLY A 87 -9.14 8.08 -3.30
C GLY A 87 -8.40 6.75 -3.38
N SER A 88 -7.96 6.44 -4.59
CA SER A 88 -7.06 5.34 -4.93
C SER A 88 -5.61 5.68 -4.62
N ALA A 89 -4.73 4.67 -4.65
CA ALA A 89 -3.30 4.87 -4.47
C ALA A 89 -2.71 5.91 -5.44
N ASP A 90 -3.14 5.88 -6.70
CA ASP A 90 -2.63 6.78 -7.75
C ASP A 90 -3.13 8.21 -7.55
N GLU A 91 -4.37 8.38 -7.10
CA GLU A 91 -4.93 9.70 -6.76
C GLU A 91 -4.21 10.29 -5.54
N CYS A 92 -3.92 9.48 -4.52
CA CYS A 92 -3.13 9.90 -3.36
C CYS A 92 -1.69 10.29 -3.76
N ASP A 93 -1.03 9.49 -4.60
CA ASP A 93 0.31 9.82 -5.12
C ASP A 93 0.31 11.14 -5.90
N THR A 94 -0.74 11.39 -6.69
CA THR A 94 -0.93 12.65 -7.44
C THR A 94 -1.10 13.83 -6.49
N GLU A 95 -1.89 13.67 -5.42
CA GLU A 95 -2.08 14.70 -4.39
C GLU A 95 -0.77 15.04 -3.67
N ILE A 96 -0.04 14.00 -3.23
CA ILE A 96 1.27 14.11 -2.58
C ILE A 96 2.26 14.82 -3.50
N GLY A 97 2.36 14.40 -4.75
CA GLY A 97 3.22 15.02 -5.75
C GLY A 97 2.88 16.49 -5.96
N GLY A 98 1.59 16.81 -6.10
CA GLY A 98 1.11 18.19 -6.19
C GLY A 98 1.46 19.04 -4.97
N ALA A 99 1.35 18.47 -3.76
CA ALA A 99 1.72 19.15 -2.52
C ALA A 99 3.23 19.44 -2.44
N LEU A 100 4.07 18.49 -2.85
CA LEU A 100 5.54 18.65 -2.87
C LEU A 100 6.01 19.69 -3.90
N ILE A 101 5.31 19.81 -5.03
CA ILE A 101 5.56 20.87 -6.02
C ILE A 101 5.18 22.23 -5.44
N ARG A 102 4.00 22.34 -4.82
CA ARG A 102 3.51 23.61 -4.23
C ARG A 102 4.37 24.09 -3.06
N SER A 103 4.92 23.18 -2.25
CA SER A 103 5.82 23.53 -1.15
C SER A 103 7.19 24.04 -1.63
N GLY A 104 7.51 23.87 -2.91
CA GLY A 104 8.79 24.26 -3.50
C GLY A 104 9.96 23.35 -3.14
N ILE A 105 9.71 22.25 -2.41
CA ILE A 105 10.71 21.22 -2.07
C ILE A 105 11.19 20.53 -3.36
N ILE A 106 10.25 20.19 -4.25
CA ILE A 106 10.55 19.62 -5.57
C ILE A 106 10.30 20.68 -6.64
N ARG A 107 11.33 21.02 -7.42
CA ARG A 107 11.18 21.85 -8.62
C ARG A 107 11.28 20.98 -9.86
N LEU A 108 10.20 20.88 -10.62
CA LEU A 108 10.19 20.08 -11.87
C LEU A 108 11.28 20.52 -12.87
N GLY A 109 11.65 21.81 -12.86
CA GLY A 109 12.74 22.34 -13.68
C GLY A 109 14.14 21.79 -13.35
N SER A 110 14.36 21.18 -12.17
CA SER A 110 15.64 20.53 -11.84
C SER A 110 15.69 19.05 -12.24
N LEU A 111 14.56 18.46 -12.65
CA LEU A 111 14.48 17.06 -13.13
C LEU A 111 14.58 16.98 -14.65
N THR A 112 14.20 18.05 -15.36
CA THR A 112 14.44 18.22 -16.79
C THR A 112 15.83 18.79 -17.00
N GLY A 113 16.86 17.94 -16.97
CA GLY A 113 18.21 18.30 -17.43
C GLY A 113 18.27 18.54 -18.96
N GLY A 114 17.49 19.49 -19.46
CA GLY A 114 17.61 20.03 -20.82
C GLY A 114 18.62 21.18 -20.82
N PRO A 115 19.44 21.35 -21.89
CA PRO A 115 20.51 22.33 -21.90
C PRO A 115 19.96 23.77 -21.83
N ALA A 116 20.79 24.63 -21.21
CA ALA A 116 20.58 26.05 -20.99
C ALA A 116 20.18 26.85 -22.23
#